data_AF-A0A973WVR5-F1
#
_entry.id   AF-A0A973WVR5-F1
#
_cell.length_a   1.000
_cell.length_b   1.000
_cell.length_c   1.000
_cell.angle_alpha   90.00
_cell.angle_beta   90.00
_cell.angle_gamma   90.00
#
_symmetry.space_group_name_H-M   'P 1'
#
loop_
_entity.id
_entity.type
_entity.pdbx_description
1 polymer ?
#
loop_
_entity_poly.entity_id
_entity_poly.type
_entity_poly.pdbx_seq_one_letter_code
_entity_poly.pdbx_strand_id
1 'polypeptide(L)' 'MDQVQMRSLRDVIAVLIEQRSIVTAAGATFAAHLLDLAIMQLRLNVNDISAEELSGLSDYVGAEFNRDKPSH' A
#
# COMPACT_ATOMS: atom_id res chain seq x y z
N MET A 1 -10.77 5.32 -16.17
CA MET A 1 -10.48 3.90 -16.48
C MET A 1 -11.77 3.20 -16.86
N ASP A 2 -11.71 2.30 -17.84
CA ASP A 2 -12.80 1.38 -18.13
C ASP A 2 -12.95 0.34 -16.99
N GLN A 3 -14.16 -0.18 -16.76
CA GLN A 3 -14.45 -1.23 -15.79
C GLN A 3 -13.61 -2.49 -16.01
N VAL A 4 -13.27 -2.84 -17.25
CA VAL A 4 -12.40 -3.98 -17.56
C VAL A 4 -10.99 -3.76 -17.02
N GLN A 5 -10.46 -2.54 -17.18
CA GLN A 5 -9.15 -2.17 -16.64
C GLN A 5 -9.15 -2.18 -15.11
N MET A 6 -10.23 -1.67 -14.47
CA MET A 6 -10.35 -1.73 -13.01
C MET A 6 -10.40 -3.16 -12.47
N ARG A 7 -11.13 -4.07 -13.14
CA ARG A 7 -11.16 -5.49 -12.76
C ARG A 7 -9.78 -6.13 -12.89
N SER A 8 -9.12 -5.91 -14.02
CA SER A 8 -7.74 -6.41 -14.23
C SER A 8 -6.77 -5.89 -13.17
N LEU A 9 -6.89 -4.62 -12.75
CA LEU A 9 -6.05 -4.08 -11.68
C LEU A 9 -6.35 -4.69 -10.30
N ARG A 10 -7.61 -5.00 -9.99
CA ARG A 10 -7.97 -5.73 -8.77
C ARG A 10 -7.39 -7.13 -8.75
N ASP A 11 -7.40 -7.83 -9.88
CA ASP A 11 -6.78 -9.16 -10.00
C ASP A 11 -5.26 -9.09 -9.77
N VAL A 12 -4.59 -8.06 -10.33
CA VAL A 12 -3.17 -7.82 -10.08
C VAL A 12 -2.89 -7.53 -8.60
N ILE A 13 -3.72 -6.72 -7.93
CA ILE A 13 -3.59 -6.46 -6.49
C ILE A 13 -3.66 -7.77 -5.69
N ALA A 14 -4.59 -8.66 -6.01
CA ALA A 14 -4.71 -9.96 -5.33
C ALA A 14 -3.43 -10.81 -5.47
N VAL A 15 -2.87 -10.88 -6.68
CA VAL A 15 -1.61 -11.59 -6.93
C VAL A 15 -0.45 -10.98 -6.13
N LEU A 16 -0.36 -9.65 -6.07
CA LEU A 16 0.72 -8.99 -5.31
C LEU A 16 0.60 -9.23 -3.80
N ILE A 17 -0.62 -9.30 -3.25
CA ILE A 17 -0.85 -9.66 -1.85
C ILE A 17 -0.33 -11.08 -1.55
N GLU A 18 -0.56 -12.03 -2.46
CA GLU A 18 -0.05 -13.39 -2.32
C GLU A 18 1.48 -13.43 -2.39
N GLN A 19 2.08 -12.73 -3.38
CA GLN A 19 3.54 -12.62 -3.49
C GLN A 19 4.16 -11.97 -2.25
N ARG A 20 3.50 -10.98 -1.67
CA ARG A 20 3.95 -10.32 -0.44
C ARG A 20 4.08 -11.31 0.73
N SER A 21 3.15 -12.25 0.86
CA SER A 21 3.24 -13.33 1.84
C SER A 21 4.46 -14.23 1.60
N ILE A 22 4.66 -14.65 0.34
CA ILE A 22 5.77 -15.53 -0.06
C ILE A 22 7.14 -14.89 0.23
N VAL A 23 7.34 -13.64 -0.18
CA VAL A 23 8.64 -12.97 0.01
C VAL A 23 8.90 -12.65 1.49
N THR A 24 7.84 -12.38 2.27
CA THR A 24 7.94 -12.21 3.72
C THR A 24 8.37 -13.51 4.38
N ALA A 25 7.77 -14.64 4.02
CA ALA A 25 8.14 -15.96 4.52
C ALA A 25 9.59 -16.35 4.15
N ALA A 26 10.08 -15.87 3.00
CA ALA A 26 11.48 -16.03 2.58
C ALA A 26 12.46 -15.08 3.29
N GLY A 27 12.00 -14.19 4.17
CA GLY A 27 12.83 -13.20 4.87
C GLY A 27 13.28 -12.02 4.00
N ALA A 28 12.71 -11.86 2.80
CA ALA A 28 13.05 -10.78 1.87
C ALA A 28 12.28 -9.49 2.20
N THR A 29 12.64 -8.86 3.33
CA THR A 29 11.93 -7.70 3.90
C THR A 29 11.87 -6.49 2.96
N PHE A 30 12.93 -6.21 2.21
CA PHE A 30 12.93 -5.12 1.22
C PHE A 30 11.98 -5.41 0.04
N ALA A 31 11.93 -6.65 -0.44
CA ALA A 31 11.01 -7.04 -1.50
C ALA A 31 9.54 -6.95 -1.03
N ALA A 32 9.27 -7.35 0.22
CA ALA A 32 7.94 -7.18 0.83
C ALA A 32 7.53 -5.70 0.86
N HIS A 33 8.45 -4.80 1.22
CA HIS A 33 8.19 -3.37 1.23
C HIS A 33 7.90 -2.79 -0.16
N LEU A 34 8.64 -3.21 -1.18
CA LEU A 34 8.37 -2.80 -2.57
C LEU A 34 6.99 -3.27 -3.05
N LEU A 35 6.55 -4.47 -2.64
CA LEU A 35 5.22 -4.98 -2.93
C LEU A 35 4.13 -4.17 -2.21
N ASP A 36 4.36 -3.80 -0.94
CA ASP A 36 3.43 -2.95 -0.18
C ASP A 36 3.22 -1.59 -0.88
N LEU A 37 4.29 -0.97 -1.38
CA LEU A 37 4.21 0.28 -2.15
C LEU A 37 3.47 0.10 -3.49
N ALA A 38 3.75 -0.98 -4.23
CA ALA A 38 3.08 -1.26 -5.49
C ALA A 38 1.58 -1.51 -5.30
N ILE A 39 1.19 -2.28 -4.27
CA ILE A 39 -0.21 -2.52 -3.92
C ILE A 39 -0.91 -1.21 -3.58
N MET A 40 -0.29 -0.35 -2.78
CA MET A 40 -0.85 0.96 -2.42
C MET A 40 -1.09 1.83 -3.65
N GLN A 41 -0.11 1.92 -4.56
CA GLN A 41 -0.24 2.69 -5.79
C GLN A 41 -1.39 2.17 -6.68
N LEU A 42 -1.54 0.85 -6.77
CA LEU A 42 -2.60 0.23 -7.56
C LEU A 42 -3.99 0.47 -6.95
N ARG A 43 -4.11 0.35 -5.62
CA ARG A 43 -5.37 0.65 -4.90
C ARG A 43 -5.80 2.10 -5.07
N LEU A 44 -4.86 3.05 -5.02
CA LEU A 44 -5.11 4.46 -5.35
C LEU A 44 -5.67 4.61 -6.78
N ASN A 45 -5.07 3.93 -7.76
CA ASN A 45 -5.51 4.00 -9.16
C ASN A 45 -6.93 3.47 -9.40
N VAL A 46 -7.39 2.49 -8.61
CA VAL A 46 -8.75 1.94 -8.73
C VAL A 46 -9.75 2.56 -7.75
N ASN A 47 -9.37 3.61 -7.00
CA ASN A 47 -10.15 4.21 -5.91
C ASN A 47 -10.65 3.16 -4.90
N ASP A 48 -9.85 2.12 -4.67
CA ASP A 48 -10.18 0.98 -3.81
C ASP A 48 -9.37 1.09 -2.51
N ILE A 49 -9.56 2.22 -1.83
CA ILE A 49 -8.98 2.51 -0.52
C ILE A 49 -10.13 2.90 0.40
N SER A 50 -10.22 2.22 1.54
CA SER A 50 -11.25 2.55 2.53
C SER A 50 -10.92 3.88 3.23
N ALA A 51 -11.95 4.51 3.81
CA ALA A 51 -11.75 5.70 4.63
C ALA A 51 -10.85 5.41 5.85
N GLU A 52 -10.91 4.20 6.43
CA GLU A 52 -10.03 3.79 7.52
C GLU A 52 -8.57 3.67 7.06
N GLU A 53 -8.32 3.09 5.89
CA GLU A 53 -6.97 2.95 5.33
C GLU A 53 -6.36 4.33 5.02
N LEU A 54 -7.15 5.27 4.49
CA LEU A 54 -6.76 6.66 4.28
C LEU A 54 -6.48 7.40 5.60
N SER A 55 -7.32 7.19 6.62
CA SER A 55 -7.13 7.77 7.95
C SER A 55 -5.84 7.27 8.60
N GLY A 56 -5.59 5.95 8.55
CA GLY A 56 -4.36 5.37 9.08
C GLY A 56 -3.10 5.89 8.36
N LEU A 57 -3.17 6.13 7.05
CA LEU A 57 -2.12 6.78 6.28
C LEU A 57 -1.89 8.23 6.73
N SER A 58 -2.97 8.99 6.92
CA SER A 58 -2.90 10.37 7.44
C SER A 58 -2.28 10.42 8.83
N ASP A 59 -2.64 9.49 9.71
CA ASP A 59 -2.12 9.40 11.07
C ASP A 59 -0.64 9.03 11.08
N TYR A 60 -0.23 8.06 10.25
CA TYR A 60 1.18 7.68 10.11
C TYR A 60 2.04 8.84 9.59
N VAL A 61 1.59 9.51 8.52
CA VAL A 61 2.27 10.68 7.96
C VAL A 61 2.33 11.81 8.99
N GLY A 62 1.22 12.09 9.68
CA GLY A 62 1.19 13.10 10.74
C GLY A 62 2.11 12.78 11.92
N ALA A 63 2.25 11.50 12.28
CA ALA A 63 3.16 11.05 13.33
C ALA A 63 4.64 11.19 12.93
N GLU A 64 5.00 10.85 11.69
CA GLU A 64 6.35 11.05 11.16
C GLU A 64 6.70 12.55 11.07
N PHE A 65 5.78 13.39 10.59
CA PHE A 65 5.97 14.84 10.58
C PHE A 65 6.16 15.44 11.98
N ASN A 66 5.52 14.88 13.01
CA ASN A 66 5.71 15.32 14.39
C ASN A 66 7.01 14.81 15.02
N ARG A 67 7.56 13.69 14.56
CA ARG A 67 8.88 13.19 15.00
C ARG A 67 10.02 14.08 14.49
N ASP A 68 9.87 14.65 13.30
CA ASP A 68 10.85 15.55 12.69
C ASP A 68 10.73 17.01 13.14
N LYS A 69 9.76 17.34 14.01
CA LYS A 69 9.62 18.69 14.54
C LYS A 69 10.65 18.90 15.66
N PRO A 70 11.68 19.74 15.48
CA PRO A 70 12.63 20.01 16.55
C PRO A 70 11.87 20.65 17.72
N SER A 71 12.00 20.05 18.90
CA SER A 71 11.43 20.60 20.13
C SER A 71 12.09 21.96 20.39
N HIS A 72 11.36 23.03 20.16
CA HIS A 72 11.82 24.39 20.36
C HIS A 72 10.95 25.11 21.39
#